data_AF-A0A8C6UM47-F1
#
_entry.id   AF-A0A8C6UM47-F1
#
_cell.length_a   1.000
_cell.length_b   1.000
_cell.length_c   1.000
_cell.angle_alpha   90.00
_cell.angle_beta   90.00
_cell.angle_gamma   90.00
#
_symmetry.space_group_name_H-M   'P 1'
#
loop_
_entity.id
_entity.type
_entity.pdbx_description
1 polymer ?
#
loop_
_entity_poly.entity_id
_entity_poly.type
_entity_poly.pdbx_seq_one_letter_code
_entity_poly.pdbx_strand_id
1 'polypeptide(L)'
;MSLLIVSVLMLLLPECTRQSCTEGKPKECLEAEFAPGTNLAGEGFDITKMEYKGSYVIDMNKWKRKDKTCTLCTNPFMDNKKQKVPLSVLDWRAKQLCSAKVSGQLHTSSESLISSSSSFTEIKGGHTTEPDLMFSADKDPSAYKEWLTSLPQHPDIISYSLDSLHELLPPKTPSHKQLRTAISHYILERGLWRNCSTPCSAGVKTDPRDPCVCQCHNNAAVNQNCCPTQRGLARVIITVQRASGLWGDSTTATDGYVKVFRGETFWRSIVVSNNNNPHFGYVIDWGNVNLLMVNKVRFEVWDQDILTPGVKQDMCFLNHGQLFFKLDVVCAPSLGGNSCSDYKASPMSKTLEGWFRSRHAHPVPKALLQEWGVFMNVSNSNQTRV
;
A
#
# COMPACT_ATOMS: atom_id res chain seq x y z
N MET A 1 -19.69 -60.88 -32.29
CA MET A 1 -19.04 -60.30 -31.09
C MET A 1 -18.45 -58.91 -31.29
N SER A 2 -17.94 -58.54 -32.48
CA SER A 2 -17.31 -57.21 -32.70
C SER A 2 -18.28 -56.02 -32.65
N LEU A 3 -19.50 -56.15 -33.21
CA LEU A 3 -20.52 -55.06 -33.21
C LEU A 3 -21.11 -54.74 -31.82
N LEU A 4 -21.21 -55.73 -30.93
CA LEU A 4 -21.68 -55.54 -29.55
C LEU A 4 -20.65 -54.79 -28.70
N ILE A 5 -19.35 -55.02 -28.94
CA ILE A 5 -18.26 -54.34 -28.21
C ILE A 5 -18.20 -52.85 -28.60
N VAL A 6 -18.44 -52.51 -29.87
CA VAL A 6 -18.47 -51.10 -30.33
C VAL A 6 -19.69 -50.34 -29.76
N SER A 7 -20.85 -51.01 -29.64
CA SER A 7 -22.05 -50.43 -29.03
C SER A 7 -21.87 -50.15 -27.53
N VAL A 8 -21.24 -51.06 -26.78
CA VAL A 8 -20.92 -50.86 -25.35
C VAL A 8 -19.85 -49.78 -25.16
N LEU A 9 -18.90 -49.65 -26.09
CA LEU A 9 -17.86 -48.61 -26.04
C LEU A 9 -18.40 -47.19 -26.32
N MET A 10 -19.46 -47.06 -27.14
CA MET A 10 -20.16 -45.78 -27.36
C MET A 10 -21.04 -45.35 -26.17
N LEU A 11 -21.50 -46.29 -25.33
CA LEU A 11 -22.19 -46.04 -24.06
C LEU A 11 -21.23 -45.69 -22.90
N LEU A 12 -19.92 -45.91 -23.09
CA LEU A 12 -18.85 -45.59 -22.14
C LEU A 12 -18.18 -44.23 -22.42
N LEU A 13 -18.54 -43.57 -23.53
CA LEU A 13 -18.16 -42.18 -23.75
C LEU A 13 -18.99 -41.31 -22.81
N PRO A 14 -18.38 -40.41 -22.01
CA PRO A 14 -19.13 -39.45 -21.22
C PRO A 14 -20.06 -38.70 -22.16
N GLU A 15 -21.37 -38.76 -21.91
CA GLU A 15 -22.30 -37.89 -22.62
C GLU A 15 -21.76 -36.47 -22.48
N CYS A 16 -21.42 -35.84 -23.60
CA CYS A 16 -21.04 -34.44 -23.63
C CYS A 16 -22.30 -33.64 -23.31
N THR A 17 -22.67 -33.59 -22.03
CA THR A 17 -23.85 -32.89 -21.54
C THR A 17 -23.56 -31.41 -21.64
N ARG A 18 -23.79 -30.87 -22.83
CA ARG A 18 -23.77 -29.44 -23.06
C ARG A 18 -24.95 -28.85 -22.29
N GLN A 19 -24.64 -27.85 -21.48
CA GLN A 19 -25.64 -26.97 -20.96
C GLN A 19 -26.50 -26.46 -22.11
N SER A 20 -27.81 -26.62 -21.96
CA SER A 20 -28.82 -26.12 -22.87
C SER A 20 -29.89 -25.40 -22.06
N CYS A 21 -30.36 -24.27 -22.57
CA CYS A 21 -31.47 -23.53 -22.01
C CYS A 21 -32.63 -23.58 -23.01
N THR A 22 -33.80 -24.00 -22.55
CA THR A 22 -35.01 -24.16 -23.37
C THR A 22 -36.21 -23.54 -22.67
N GLU A 23 -37.26 -23.27 -23.42
CA GLU A 23 -38.54 -22.89 -22.83
C GLU A 23 -39.18 -24.10 -22.12
N GLY A 24 -39.54 -23.91 -20.85
CA GLY A 24 -40.17 -24.92 -20.00
C GLY A 24 -41.69 -24.79 -19.96
N LYS A 25 -42.39 -25.92 -19.83
CA LYS A 25 -43.85 -25.94 -19.66
C LYS A 25 -44.25 -25.41 -18.28
N PRO A 26 -45.47 -24.87 -18.09
CA PRO A 26 -45.90 -24.29 -16.82
C PRO A 26 -45.73 -25.19 -15.59
N LYS A 27 -45.97 -26.51 -15.71
CA LYS A 27 -45.78 -27.47 -14.62
C LYS A 27 -44.30 -27.65 -14.26
N GLU A 28 -43.45 -27.86 -15.27
CA GLU A 28 -42.00 -28.02 -15.11
C GLU A 28 -41.38 -26.79 -14.44
N CYS A 29 -41.83 -25.59 -14.82
CA CYS A 29 -41.36 -24.34 -14.25
C CYS A 29 -41.74 -24.12 -12.77
N LEU A 30 -42.88 -24.67 -12.35
CA LEU A 30 -43.29 -24.62 -10.94
C LEU A 30 -42.44 -25.56 -10.08
N GLU A 31 -42.13 -26.75 -10.59
CA GLU A 31 -41.36 -27.78 -9.89
C GLU A 31 -39.85 -27.51 -9.89
N ALA A 32 -39.33 -26.82 -10.90
CA ALA A 32 -37.90 -26.52 -11.01
C ALA A 32 -37.41 -25.52 -9.94
N GLU A 33 -36.25 -25.80 -9.36
CA GLU A 33 -35.50 -24.89 -8.49
C GLU A 33 -34.77 -23.82 -9.31
N PHE A 34 -34.39 -22.71 -8.67
CA PHE A 34 -33.52 -21.72 -9.31
C PHE A 34 -32.10 -22.26 -9.49
N ALA A 35 -31.47 -21.89 -10.60
CA ALA A 35 -30.06 -22.17 -10.79
C ALA A 35 -29.21 -21.36 -9.77
N PRO A 36 -28.26 -21.98 -9.05
CA PRO A 36 -27.43 -21.30 -8.06
C PRO A 36 -26.72 -20.07 -8.63
N GLY A 37 -26.61 -19.02 -7.82
CA GLY A 37 -25.95 -17.76 -8.17
C GLY A 37 -26.74 -16.82 -9.07
N THR A 38 -27.91 -17.23 -9.59
CA THR A 38 -28.73 -16.35 -10.46
C THR A 38 -29.34 -15.16 -9.73
N ASN A 39 -29.38 -15.18 -8.40
CA ASN A 39 -29.86 -14.09 -7.54
C ASN A 39 -28.76 -13.07 -7.17
N LEU A 40 -27.50 -13.32 -7.53
CA LEU A 40 -26.37 -12.45 -7.16
C LEU A 40 -26.27 -11.19 -8.03
N ALA A 41 -26.95 -11.16 -9.18
CA ALA A 41 -26.97 -9.99 -10.05
C ALA A 41 -28.03 -8.97 -9.62
N GLY A 42 -27.81 -7.69 -9.94
CA GLY A 42 -28.77 -6.62 -9.69
C GLY A 42 -28.74 -6.05 -8.27
N GLU A 43 -27.79 -6.47 -7.44
CA GLU A 43 -27.50 -5.81 -6.16
C GLU A 43 -26.79 -4.47 -6.39
N GLY A 44 -27.20 -3.43 -5.65
CA GLY A 44 -26.55 -2.13 -5.67
C GLY A 44 -25.12 -2.21 -5.14
N PHE A 45 -24.20 -1.51 -5.80
CA PHE A 45 -22.79 -1.50 -5.46
C PHE A 45 -22.27 -0.07 -5.31
N ASP A 46 -21.54 0.20 -4.23
CA ASP A 46 -20.87 1.48 -3.99
C ASP A 46 -19.43 1.42 -4.49
N ILE A 47 -19.17 1.96 -5.67
CA ILE A 47 -17.83 1.99 -6.26
C ILE A 47 -16.81 2.78 -5.42
N THR A 48 -17.26 3.70 -4.56
CA THR A 48 -16.35 4.52 -3.75
C THR A 48 -15.85 3.78 -2.50
N LYS A 49 -16.57 2.73 -2.09
CA LYS A 49 -16.22 1.87 -0.96
C LYS A 49 -15.87 0.44 -1.37
N MET A 50 -16.15 0.07 -2.62
CA MET A 50 -16.08 -1.29 -3.14
C MET A 50 -16.98 -2.26 -2.33
N GLU A 51 -18.17 -1.81 -1.95
CA GLU A 51 -19.11 -2.53 -1.07
C GLU A 51 -20.48 -2.72 -1.72
N TYR A 52 -21.07 -3.90 -1.57
CA TYR A 52 -22.47 -4.14 -1.88
C TYR A 52 -23.40 -3.43 -0.88
N LYS A 53 -24.57 -2.96 -1.35
CA LYS A 53 -25.53 -2.18 -0.56
C LYS A 53 -26.65 -3.01 0.07
N GLY A 54 -26.76 -4.32 -0.20
CA GLY A 54 -27.86 -5.14 0.29
C GLY A 54 -29.24 -4.75 -0.27
N SER A 55 -29.28 -3.91 -1.31
CA SER A 55 -30.50 -3.41 -1.95
C SER A 55 -30.49 -3.81 -3.42
N TYR A 56 -31.56 -4.45 -3.89
CA TYR A 56 -31.66 -4.96 -5.27
C TYR A 56 -32.49 -4.04 -6.14
N VAL A 57 -31.93 -3.63 -7.28
CA VAL A 57 -32.58 -2.73 -8.24
C VAL A 57 -33.20 -3.49 -9.43
N ILE A 58 -32.87 -4.77 -9.55
CA ILE A 58 -33.46 -5.71 -10.50
C ILE A 58 -34.13 -6.84 -9.71
N ASP A 59 -35.40 -7.12 -10.00
CA ASP A 59 -36.15 -8.20 -9.36
C ASP A 59 -35.77 -9.57 -9.97
N MET A 60 -34.81 -10.24 -9.32
CA MET A 60 -34.32 -11.56 -9.73
C MET A 60 -35.29 -12.70 -9.36
N ASN A 61 -36.40 -12.43 -8.66
CA ASN A 61 -37.39 -13.45 -8.32
C ASN A 61 -38.42 -13.67 -9.45
N LYS A 62 -38.46 -12.77 -10.45
CA LYS A 62 -39.35 -12.90 -11.60
C LYS A 62 -38.78 -13.86 -12.63
N TRP A 63 -39.36 -15.05 -12.70
CA TRP A 63 -39.00 -16.10 -13.67
C TRP A 63 -40.14 -16.44 -14.65
N LYS A 64 -41.39 -16.09 -14.30
CA LYS A 64 -42.60 -16.51 -15.00
C LYS A 64 -43.00 -15.51 -16.09
N ARG A 65 -43.18 -16.00 -17.32
CA ARG A 65 -43.70 -15.24 -18.47
C ARG A 65 -45.23 -15.12 -18.40
N LYS A 66 -45.83 -14.28 -19.27
CA LYS A 66 -47.28 -14.01 -19.29
C LYS A 66 -48.13 -15.27 -19.56
N ASP A 67 -47.63 -16.16 -20.39
CA ASP A 67 -48.16 -17.48 -20.75
C ASP A 67 -47.87 -18.57 -19.69
N LYS A 68 -47.28 -18.19 -18.55
CA LYS A 68 -46.88 -19.07 -17.44
C LYS A 68 -45.70 -20.00 -17.74
N THR A 69 -45.02 -19.83 -18.87
CA THR A 69 -43.77 -20.55 -19.19
C THR A 69 -42.56 -19.87 -18.51
N CYS A 70 -41.39 -20.49 -18.61
CA CYS A 70 -40.13 -19.98 -18.08
C CYS A 70 -38.94 -20.48 -18.90
N THR A 71 -37.75 -19.94 -18.65
CA THR A 71 -36.51 -20.48 -19.19
C THR A 71 -35.95 -21.53 -18.21
N LEU A 72 -35.77 -22.77 -18.68
CA LEU A 72 -35.13 -23.87 -17.94
C LEU A 72 -33.76 -24.17 -18.54
N CYS A 73 -32.74 -24.23 -17.71
CA CYS A 73 -31.38 -24.57 -18.11
C CYS A 73 -30.91 -25.86 -17.42
N THR A 74 -30.24 -26.72 -18.18
CA THR A 74 -29.64 -27.97 -17.67
C THR A 74 -28.31 -27.66 -16.99
N ASN A 75 -28.13 -27.99 -15.71
CA ASN A 75 -26.88 -27.73 -14.98
C ASN A 75 -25.96 -28.98 -14.94
N PRO A 76 -24.86 -29.02 -15.71
CA PRO A 76 -23.99 -30.19 -15.76
C PRO A 76 -23.21 -30.45 -14.46
N PHE A 77 -23.12 -29.47 -13.55
CA PHE A 77 -22.43 -29.63 -12.25
C PHE A 77 -23.39 -29.99 -11.11
N MET A 78 -24.66 -30.25 -11.42
CA MET A 78 -25.67 -30.70 -10.47
C MET A 78 -26.52 -31.81 -11.12
N ASP A 79 -25.87 -32.90 -11.54
CA ASP A 79 -26.51 -34.09 -12.11
C ASP A 79 -27.45 -33.79 -13.30
N ASN A 80 -27.11 -32.79 -14.12
CA ASN A 80 -27.92 -32.34 -15.25
C ASN A 80 -29.36 -31.95 -14.86
N LYS A 81 -29.56 -31.49 -13.62
CA LYS A 81 -30.86 -31.00 -13.15
C LYS A 81 -31.31 -29.81 -13.99
N LYS A 82 -32.58 -29.81 -14.41
CA LYS A 82 -33.23 -28.65 -15.04
C LYS A 82 -33.56 -27.62 -13.97
N GLN A 83 -32.96 -26.45 -14.06
CA GLN A 83 -33.13 -25.35 -13.13
C GLN A 83 -33.66 -24.12 -13.85
N LYS A 84 -34.58 -23.39 -13.23
CA LYS A 84 -35.15 -22.17 -13.79
C LYS A 84 -34.23 -20.98 -13.56
N VAL A 85 -34.27 -20.03 -14.48
CA VAL A 85 -33.51 -18.78 -14.39
C VAL A 85 -34.46 -17.57 -14.40
N PRO A 86 -34.09 -16.45 -13.76
CA PRO A 86 -34.87 -15.21 -13.80
C PRO A 86 -35.01 -14.66 -15.22
N LEU A 87 -36.09 -13.91 -15.50
CA LEU A 87 -36.35 -13.30 -16.81
C LEU A 87 -35.26 -12.32 -17.25
N SER A 88 -34.62 -11.66 -16.28
CA SER A 88 -33.52 -10.73 -16.51
C SER A 88 -32.20 -11.43 -16.88
N VAL A 89 -32.11 -12.75 -16.70
CA VAL A 89 -30.91 -13.53 -17.03
C VAL A 89 -31.04 -14.12 -18.43
N LEU A 90 -30.27 -13.56 -19.37
CA LEU A 90 -30.35 -13.92 -20.78
C LEU A 90 -29.37 -15.02 -21.20
N ASP A 91 -28.19 -15.07 -20.59
CA ASP A 91 -27.10 -15.97 -20.99
C ASP A 91 -26.46 -16.64 -19.77
N TRP A 92 -27.27 -17.37 -19.00
CA TRP A 92 -26.74 -18.16 -17.89
C TRP A 92 -25.83 -19.25 -18.44
N ARG A 93 -24.60 -19.37 -17.91
CA ARG A 93 -23.63 -20.40 -18.30
C ARG A 93 -22.93 -21.01 -17.09
N ALA A 94 -23.10 -22.30 -16.91
CA ALA A 94 -22.32 -23.12 -16.00
C ALA A 94 -20.97 -23.44 -16.65
N LYS A 95 -19.88 -23.01 -16.02
CA LYS A 95 -18.51 -23.33 -16.44
C LYS A 95 -17.69 -23.73 -15.22
N GLN A 96 -16.79 -24.69 -15.40
CA GLN A 96 -15.78 -25.05 -14.41
C GLN A 96 -14.41 -24.93 -15.06
N LEU A 97 -13.65 -23.91 -14.64
CA LEU A 97 -12.27 -23.68 -15.02
C LEU A 97 -11.51 -23.44 -13.72
N CYS A 98 -11.09 -24.52 -13.06
CA CYS A 98 -10.33 -24.44 -11.82
C CYS A 98 -8.93 -25.03 -12.04
N SER A 99 -7.90 -24.26 -11.69
CA SER A 99 -6.53 -24.74 -11.57
C SER A 99 -6.01 -24.30 -10.20
N ALA A 100 -5.43 -25.23 -9.44
CA ALA A 100 -4.81 -24.92 -8.15
C ALA A 100 -3.52 -24.10 -8.35
N LYS A 101 -3.67 -22.79 -8.57
CA LYS A 101 -2.57 -21.85 -8.82
C LYS A 101 -2.78 -20.59 -8.00
N VAL A 102 -1.73 -20.13 -7.34
CA VAL A 102 -1.70 -18.85 -6.64
C VAL A 102 -0.97 -17.84 -7.52
N SER A 103 -1.59 -16.68 -7.76
CA SER A 103 -0.97 -15.53 -8.43
C SER A 103 -0.73 -14.42 -7.40
N GLY A 104 0.49 -13.92 -7.34
CA GLY A 104 0.84 -12.73 -6.54
C GLY A 104 1.01 -11.50 -7.41
N GLN A 105 0.61 -10.35 -6.89
CA GLN A 105 0.87 -9.04 -7.50
C GLN A 105 1.44 -8.09 -6.45
N LEU A 106 2.46 -7.32 -6.83
CA LEU A 106 3.05 -6.30 -5.97
C LEU A 106 2.42 -4.95 -6.29
N HIS A 107 1.74 -4.36 -5.30
CA HIS A 107 1.21 -3.00 -5.38
C HIS A 107 2.13 -2.05 -4.61
N THR A 108 2.63 -1.02 -5.29
CA THR A 108 3.57 -0.04 -4.72
C THR A 108 2.87 1.20 -4.19
N SER A 109 1.59 1.38 -4.50
CA SER A 109 0.77 2.49 -4.05
C SER A 109 -0.68 2.08 -3.80
N SER A 110 -1.40 2.85 -2.98
CA SER A 110 -2.84 2.64 -2.74
C SER A 110 -3.66 2.80 -4.02
N GLU A 111 -3.23 3.66 -4.94
CA GLU A 111 -3.85 3.84 -6.26
C GLU A 111 -3.72 2.58 -7.10
N SER A 112 -2.51 2.01 -7.18
CA SER A 112 -2.26 0.76 -7.91
C SER A 112 -3.03 -0.44 -7.33
N LEU A 113 -3.32 -0.41 -6.03
CA LEU A 113 -4.12 -1.42 -5.35
C LEU A 113 -5.59 -1.28 -5.74
N ILE A 114 -6.15 -0.07 -5.64
CA ILE A 114 -7.55 0.21 -6.00
C ILE A 114 -7.79 -0.01 -7.50
N SER A 115 -6.83 0.31 -8.36
CA SER A 115 -6.95 0.07 -9.81
C SER A 115 -6.92 -1.42 -10.17
N SER A 116 -6.45 -2.27 -9.28
CA SER A 116 -6.49 -3.71 -9.49
C SER A 116 -7.86 -4.24 -9.05
N SER A 117 -8.67 -4.67 -10.02
CA SER A 117 -10.06 -5.09 -9.81
C SER A 117 -10.24 -6.35 -8.94
N SER A 118 -9.19 -6.91 -8.33
CA SER A 118 -9.20 -8.27 -7.78
C SER A 118 -8.22 -8.57 -6.63
N SER A 119 -7.66 -7.58 -5.93
CA SER A 119 -6.65 -7.83 -4.88
C SER A 119 -7.23 -7.92 -3.47
N PHE A 120 -8.37 -8.61 -3.31
CA PHE A 120 -8.84 -9.04 -1.99
C PHE A 120 -8.59 -10.53 -1.82
N THR A 121 -7.84 -10.90 -0.79
CA THR A 121 -7.63 -12.28 -0.36
C THR A 121 -8.85 -12.76 0.44
N GLU A 122 -10.03 -12.70 -0.17
CA GLU A 122 -11.26 -13.21 0.43
C GLU A 122 -11.66 -14.50 -0.27
N ILE A 123 -12.05 -15.51 0.51
CA ILE A 123 -12.64 -16.74 -0.02
C ILE A 123 -14.04 -16.39 -0.50
N LYS A 124 -14.27 -16.47 -1.82
CA LYS A 124 -15.59 -16.22 -2.42
C LYS A 124 -16.31 -17.53 -2.68
N GLY A 125 -17.57 -17.58 -2.24
CA GLY A 125 -18.44 -18.75 -2.38
C GLY A 125 -17.89 -19.99 -1.68
N GLY A 126 -18.46 -21.14 -2.04
CA GLY A 126 -18.22 -22.41 -1.38
C GLY A 126 -18.61 -22.38 0.09
N HIS A 127 -18.51 -23.53 0.73
CA HIS A 127 -18.70 -23.72 2.14
C HIS A 127 -17.39 -24.18 2.75
N THR A 128 -16.95 -23.53 3.81
CA THR A 128 -15.77 -23.89 4.58
C THR A 128 -15.96 -23.42 6.02
N THR A 129 -15.49 -24.22 6.98
CA THR A 129 -15.39 -23.81 8.39
C THR A 129 -14.12 -23.01 8.67
N GLU A 130 -13.13 -23.11 7.77
CA GLU A 130 -11.86 -22.40 7.88
C GLU A 130 -11.97 -20.93 7.42
N PRO A 131 -11.51 -19.96 8.23
CA PRO A 131 -11.56 -18.54 7.89
C PRO A 131 -10.54 -18.16 6.80
N ASP A 132 -9.49 -18.97 6.61
CA ASP A 132 -8.46 -18.76 5.60
C ASP A 132 -7.90 -20.09 5.07
N LEU A 133 -8.10 -20.34 3.77
CA LEU A 133 -7.63 -21.54 3.07
C LEU A 133 -6.15 -21.43 2.63
N MET A 134 -5.53 -20.25 2.72
CA MET A 134 -4.22 -19.95 2.13
C MET A 134 -3.13 -19.57 3.14
N PHE A 135 -3.41 -18.79 4.18
CA PHE A 135 -2.39 -18.29 5.11
C PHE A 135 -2.59 -18.69 6.58
N SER A 136 -3.55 -19.57 6.90
CA SER A 136 -3.68 -20.16 8.24
C SER A 136 -2.48 -21.05 8.59
N ALA A 137 -2.10 -21.07 9.87
CA ALA A 137 -1.02 -21.91 10.39
C ALA A 137 -1.44 -23.39 10.50
N ASP A 138 -2.72 -23.64 10.77
CA ASP A 138 -3.32 -24.98 10.96
C ASP A 138 -4.05 -25.41 9.69
N LYS A 139 -3.34 -25.46 8.55
CA LYS A 139 -3.96 -25.82 7.26
C LYS A 139 -4.45 -27.25 7.29
N ASP A 140 -5.75 -27.45 7.15
CA ASP A 140 -6.32 -28.73 6.74
C ASP A 140 -6.40 -28.79 5.21
N PRO A 141 -5.58 -29.62 4.53
CA PRO A 141 -5.66 -29.80 3.08
C PRO A 141 -7.03 -30.29 2.60
N SER A 142 -7.83 -30.90 3.50
CA SER A 142 -9.17 -31.38 3.21
C SER A 142 -10.18 -30.24 3.05
N ALA A 143 -9.99 -29.13 3.79
CA ALA A 143 -10.87 -27.96 3.75
C ALA A 143 -10.93 -27.31 2.36
N TYR A 144 -9.80 -27.22 1.65
CA TYR A 144 -9.79 -26.73 0.27
C TYR A 144 -10.62 -27.62 -0.66
N LYS A 145 -10.54 -28.95 -0.47
CA LYS A 145 -11.30 -29.90 -1.28
C LYS A 145 -12.80 -29.80 -0.98
N GLU A 146 -13.17 -29.70 0.29
CA GLU A 146 -14.57 -29.51 0.71
C GLU A 146 -15.15 -28.22 0.10
N TRP A 147 -14.45 -27.11 0.27
CA TRP A 147 -14.79 -25.83 -0.34
C TRP A 147 -14.98 -25.97 -1.85
N LEU A 148 -13.99 -26.53 -2.57
CA LEU A 148 -14.03 -26.70 -4.01
C LEU A 148 -15.24 -27.54 -4.46
N THR A 149 -15.57 -28.61 -3.74
CA THR A 149 -16.70 -29.49 -4.07
C THR A 149 -18.06 -28.85 -3.83
N SER A 150 -18.15 -27.88 -2.92
CA SER A 150 -19.40 -27.19 -2.56
C SER A 150 -19.75 -25.99 -3.47
N LEU A 151 -18.80 -25.53 -4.29
CA LEU A 151 -18.97 -24.37 -5.18
C LEU A 151 -20.17 -24.45 -6.13
N PRO A 152 -20.52 -25.61 -6.74
CA PRO A 152 -21.69 -25.69 -7.61
C PRO A 152 -23.00 -25.33 -6.91
N GLN A 153 -23.14 -25.65 -5.61
CA GLN A 153 -24.32 -25.29 -4.82
C GLN A 153 -24.24 -23.89 -4.20
N HIS A 154 -23.03 -23.43 -3.87
CA HIS A 154 -22.80 -22.14 -3.20
C HIS A 154 -21.85 -21.24 -4.01
N PRO A 155 -22.21 -20.86 -5.26
CA PRO A 155 -21.38 -19.95 -6.04
C PRO A 155 -21.45 -18.52 -5.48
N ASP A 156 -20.44 -17.72 -5.80
CA ASP A 156 -20.37 -16.30 -5.45
C ASP A 156 -19.69 -15.48 -6.56
N ILE A 157 -19.71 -14.17 -6.43
CA ILE A 157 -19.23 -13.22 -7.43
C ILE A 157 -17.70 -13.12 -7.36
N ILE A 158 -17.02 -13.65 -8.38
CA ILE A 158 -15.57 -13.50 -8.57
C ILE A 158 -15.20 -12.35 -9.51
N SER A 159 -16.13 -11.94 -10.38
CA SER A 159 -15.95 -10.88 -11.36
C SER A 159 -17.32 -10.36 -11.76
N TYR A 160 -17.43 -9.06 -12.01
CA TYR A 160 -18.68 -8.39 -12.34
C TYR A 160 -18.44 -7.19 -13.23
N SER A 161 -19.52 -6.69 -13.84
CA SER A 161 -19.55 -5.41 -14.54
C SER A 161 -20.60 -4.53 -13.87
N LEU A 162 -20.31 -3.24 -13.77
CA LEU A 162 -21.18 -2.28 -13.10
C LEU A 162 -21.73 -1.30 -14.12
N ASP A 163 -23.05 -1.12 -14.10
CA ASP A 163 -23.74 -0.04 -14.79
C ASP A 163 -24.25 0.98 -13.76
N SER A 164 -24.32 2.24 -14.19
CA SER A 164 -24.79 3.30 -13.30
C SER A 164 -26.30 3.22 -13.12
N LEU A 165 -26.78 3.49 -11.91
CA LEU A 165 -28.20 3.35 -11.55
C LEU A 165 -29.15 4.17 -12.46
N HIS A 166 -28.67 5.30 -13.01
CA HIS A 166 -29.48 6.13 -13.89
C HIS A 166 -29.80 5.47 -15.25
N GLU A 167 -29.02 4.48 -15.69
CA GLU A 167 -29.26 3.71 -16.93
C GLU A 167 -30.53 2.84 -16.85
N LEU A 168 -31.04 2.58 -15.64
CA LEU A 168 -32.34 1.91 -15.45
C LEU A 168 -33.53 2.81 -15.80
N LEU A 169 -33.31 4.12 -15.93
CA LEU A 169 -34.35 5.09 -16.26
C LEU A 169 -34.31 5.44 -17.75
N PRO A 170 -35.45 5.82 -18.37
CA PRO A 170 -35.45 6.23 -19.76
C PRO A 170 -34.59 7.50 -19.99
N PRO A 171 -33.69 7.55 -21.00
CA PRO A 171 -32.68 8.60 -21.15
C PRO A 171 -33.21 10.03 -21.28
N LYS A 172 -34.45 10.19 -21.75
CA LYS A 172 -35.08 11.49 -22.00
C LYS A 172 -35.78 12.09 -20.77
N THR A 173 -35.83 11.37 -19.65
CA THR A 173 -36.56 11.82 -18.46
C THR A 173 -35.75 12.82 -17.62
N PRO A 174 -36.41 13.79 -16.94
CA PRO A 174 -35.73 14.66 -15.99
C PRO A 174 -35.03 13.88 -14.87
N SER A 175 -35.66 12.82 -14.37
CA SER A 175 -35.13 11.96 -13.31
C SER A 175 -33.83 11.27 -13.72
N HIS A 176 -33.69 10.80 -14.97
CA HIS A 176 -32.45 10.24 -15.49
C HIS A 176 -31.29 11.24 -15.40
N LYS A 177 -31.50 12.48 -15.87
CA LYS A 177 -30.49 13.54 -15.82
C LYS A 177 -30.11 13.90 -14.39
N GLN A 178 -31.11 14.09 -13.52
CA GLN A 178 -30.88 14.44 -12.11
C GLN A 178 -30.14 13.33 -11.37
N LEU A 179 -30.52 12.07 -11.57
CA LEU A 179 -29.87 10.92 -10.94
C LEU A 179 -28.43 10.75 -11.43
N ARG A 180 -28.19 10.93 -12.74
CA ARG A 180 -26.82 10.94 -13.28
C ARG A 180 -25.95 11.98 -12.59
N THR A 181 -26.43 13.22 -12.49
CA THR A 181 -25.71 14.31 -11.79
C THR A 181 -25.48 13.97 -10.32
N ALA A 182 -26.50 13.48 -9.61
CA ALA A 182 -26.38 13.10 -8.20
C ALA A 182 -25.34 12.00 -7.96
N ILE A 183 -25.29 10.98 -8.83
CA ILE A 183 -24.27 9.92 -8.78
C ILE A 183 -22.88 10.50 -9.05
N SER A 184 -22.73 11.36 -10.07
CA SER A 184 -21.45 12.02 -10.35
C SER A 184 -20.96 12.84 -9.16
N HIS A 185 -21.85 13.60 -8.50
CA HIS A 185 -21.52 14.38 -7.31
C HIS A 185 -21.09 13.46 -6.16
N TYR A 186 -21.87 12.40 -5.88
CA TYR A 186 -21.54 11.42 -4.84
C TYR A 186 -20.15 10.82 -5.03
N ILE A 187 -19.79 10.42 -6.26
CA ILE A 187 -18.47 9.86 -6.56
C ILE A 187 -17.36 10.90 -6.36
N LEU A 188 -17.53 12.12 -6.89
CA LEU A 188 -16.52 13.19 -6.79
C LEU A 188 -16.28 13.62 -5.34
N GLU A 189 -17.33 13.72 -4.53
CA GLU A 189 -17.23 14.05 -3.10
C GLU A 189 -16.45 13.01 -2.30
N ARG A 190 -16.43 11.75 -2.75
CA ARG A 190 -15.68 10.65 -2.13
C ARG A 190 -14.31 10.45 -2.78
N GLY A 191 -14.00 11.20 -3.83
CA GLY A 191 -12.73 11.12 -4.54
C GLY A 191 -11.55 11.43 -3.61
N LEU A 192 -10.44 10.76 -3.88
CA LEU A 192 -9.17 11.03 -3.20
C LEU A 192 -8.25 11.81 -4.14
N TRP A 193 -7.65 12.85 -3.61
CA TRP A 193 -6.74 13.74 -4.31
C TRP A 193 -5.36 13.73 -3.65
N ARG A 194 -4.32 13.80 -4.48
CA ARG A 194 -2.91 13.79 -4.08
C ARG A 194 -2.24 15.05 -4.63
N ASN A 195 -1.69 15.89 -3.75
CA ASN A 195 -0.91 17.05 -4.15
C ASN A 195 0.53 16.65 -4.45
N CYS A 196 0.88 16.56 -5.73
CA CYS A 196 2.23 16.19 -6.16
C CYS A 196 3.13 17.41 -6.40
N SER A 197 2.75 18.61 -5.96
CA SER A 197 3.60 19.81 -6.05
C SER A 197 4.48 20.00 -4.81
N THR A 198 4.15 19.37 -3.68
CA THR A 198 4.89 19.52 -2.41
C THR A 198 6.27 18.82 -2.44
N PRO A 199 7.34 19.42 -1.89
CA PRO A 199 8.66 18.80 -1.91
C PRO A 199 8.69 17.48 -1.11
N CYS A 200 9.57 16.57 -1.50
CA CYS A 200 9.76 15.30 -0.80
C CYS A 200 10.42 15.52 0.57
N SER A 201 9.93 14.82 1.59
CA SER A 201 10.58 14.79 2.91
C SER A 201 11.91 14.03 2.88
N ALA A 202 12.04 13.04 1.99
CA ALA A 202 13.27 12.31 1.72
C ALA A 202 13.37 12.02 0.22
N GLY A 203 14.54 12.25 -0.36
CA GLY A 203 14.78 12.09 -1.80
C GLY A 203 14.28 13.28 -2.63
N VAL A 204 14.18 13.07 -3.93
CA VAL A 204 13.78 14.06 -4.93
C VAL A 204 12.82 13.42 -5.93
N LYS A 205 11.99 14.25 -6.56
CA LYS A 205 11.10 13.80 -7.65
C LYS A 205 11.89 13.74 -8.94
N THR A 206 12.02 12.54 -9.48
CA THR A 206 12.83 12.28 -10.68
C THR A 206 12.01 11.73 -11.84
N ASP A 207 10.84 11.17 -11.57
CA ASP A 207 9.98 10.59 -12.59
C ASP A 207 9.00 11.64 -13.15
N PRO A 208 9.13 12.04 -14.43
CA PRO A 208 8.17 12.96 -15.06
C PRO A 208 6.81 12.29 -15.37
N ARG A 209 6.73 10.95 -15.38
CA ARG A 209 5.47 10.20 -15.60
C ARG A 209 4.66 10.04 -14.32
N ASP A 210 5.32 10.00 -13.16
CA ASP A 210 4.66 10.05 -11.85
C ASP A 210 5.34 11.11 -10.95
N PRO A 211 4.84 12.37 -10.99
CA PRO A 211 5.46 13.49 -10.26
C PRO A 211 5.33 13.38 -8.73
N CYS A 212 4.66 12.33 -8.25
CA CYS A 212 4.36 12.12 -6.85
C CYS A 212 5.33 11.12 -6.19
N VAL A 213 6.18 10.45 -6.98
CA VAL A 213 7.15 9.47 -6.49
C VAL A 213 8.44 10.16 -6.08
N CYS A 214 8.82 9.99 -4.82
CA CYS A 214 10.08 10.46 -4.27
C CYS A 214 11.12 9.34 -4.34
N GLN A 215 12.28 9.63 -4.93
CA GLN A 215 13.38 8.68 -5.07
C GLN A 215 14.67 9.25 -4.48
N CYS A 216 15.39 8.41 -3.76
CA CYS A 216 16.70 8.78 -3.23
C CYS A 216 17.79 8.43 -4.25
N HIS A 217 18.62 9.42 -4.58
CA HIS A 217 19.75 9.29 -5.50
C HIS A 217 21.03 9.70 -4.78
N ASN A 218 22.15 9.10 -5.20
CA ASN A 218 23.51 9.50 -4.79
C ASN A 218 23.75 9.52 -3.28
N ASN A 219 23.04 8.70 -2.51
CA ASN A 219 23.22 8.57 -1.08
C ASN A 219 23.53 7.11 -0.73
N ALA A 220 24.79 6.79 -0.46
CA ALA A 220 25.24 5.43 -0.14
C ALA A 220 24.55 4.82 1.11
N ALA A 221 23.95 5.64 1.97
CA ALA A 221 23.23 5.14 3.15
C ALA A 221 21.85 4.54 2.81
N VAL A 222 21.26 4.87 1.66
CA VAL A 222 19.89 4.48 1.31
C VAL A 222 19.79 3.95 -0.12
N ASN A 223 18.82 3.07 -0.36
CA ASN A 223 18.49 2.62 -1.71
C ASN A 223 17.56 3.64 -2.42
N GLN A 224 17.14 3.31 -3.65
CA GLN A 224 16.26 4.16 -4.47
C GLN A 224 14.93 4.49 -3.80
N ASN A 225 14.41 3.59 -2.95
CA ASN A 225 13.18 3.78 -2.16
C ASN A 225 13.42 4.51 -0.84
N CYS A 226 14.59 5.13 -0.68
CA CYS A 226 15.00 5.83 0.54
C CYS A 226 15.08 4.94 1.80
N CYS A 227 15.20 3.61 1.62
CA CYS A 227 15.36 2.68 2.72
C CYS A 227 16.85 2.49 3.05
N PRO A 228 17.22 2.40 4.34
CA PRO A 228 18.61 2.23 4.75
C PRO A 228 19.17 0.90 4.24
N THR A 229 20.39 0.91 3.71
CA THR A 229 21.02 -0.30 3.13
C THR A 229 21.54 -1.26 4.20
N GLN A 230 21.83 -0.76 5.40
CA GLN A 230 22.28 -1.53 6.55
C GLN A 230 21.92 -0.80 7.86
N ARG A 231 21.91 -1.54 8.97
CA ARG A 231 21.74 -0.97 10.31
C ARG A 231 22.98 -0.18 10.72
N GLY A 232 22.80 0.82 11.58
CA GLY A 232 23.90 1.61 12.13
C GLY A 232 24.32 2.82 11.29
N LEU A 233 23.69 3.04 10.14
CA LEU A 233 24.04 4.17 9.27
C LEU A 233 23.56 5.51 9.85
N ALA A 234 24.47 6.47 9.92
CA ALA A 234 24.20 7.83 10.34
C ALA A 234 25.10 8.82 9.61
N ARG A 235 24.62 10.06 9.42
CA ARG A 235 25.47 11.19 9.07
C ARG A 235 26.03 11.78 10.35
N VAL A 236 27.35 11.89 10.42
CA VAL A 236 28.05 12.41 11.60
C VAL A 236 28.77 13.71 11.24
N ILE A 237 28.38 14.79 11.91
CA ILE A 237 28.99 16.11 11.76
C ILE A 237 29.66 16.48 13.09
N ILE A 238 30.96 16.76 13.03
CA ILE A 238 31.76 17.17 14.17
C ILE A 238 32.07 18.65 14.04
N THR A 239 31.73 19.44 15.05
CA THR A 239 32.10 20.85 15.13
C THR A 239 33.09 21.05 16.27
N VAL A 240 34.35 21.33 15.93
CA VAL A 240 35.37 21.77 16.90
C VAL A 240 35.14 23.26 17.15
N GLN A 241 34.62 23.60 18.32
CA GLN A 241 34.13 24.95 18.59
C GLN A 241 35.25 25.86 19.07
N ARG A 242 35.82 25.52 20.23
CA ARG A 242 36.83 26.34 20.92
C ARG A 242 37.60 25.49 21.94
N ALA A 243 38.72 26.00 22.40
CA ALA A 243 39.37 25.51 23.61
C ALA A 243 39.52 26.65 24.62
N SER A 244 39.78 26.31 25.89
CA SER A 244 40.00 27.28 26.95
C SER A 244 41.10 26.83 27.88
N GLY A 245 41.94 27.76 28.32
CA GLY A 245 43.04 27.50 29.25
C GLY A 245 44.14 26.59 28.66
N LEU A 246 44.35 26.63 27.35
CA LEU A 246 45.48 25.92 26.73
C LEU A 246 46.80 26.54 27.19
N TRP A 247 47.82 25.70 27.36
CA TRP A 247 49.16 26.14 27.68
C TRP A 247 50.18 25.16 27.08
N GLY A 248 50.87 25.61 26.03
CA GLY A 248 51.97 24.87 25.39
C GLY A 248 53.30 25.62 25.46
N ASP A 249 53.30 26.92 25.17
CA ASP A 249 54.50 27.76 25.18
C ASP A 249 54.95 28.22 26.58
N SER A 250 56.27 28.30 26.77
CA SER A 250 56.89 28.77 28.02
C SER A 250 57.05 30.29 28.09
N THR A 251 56.99 31.00 26.96
CA THR A 251 57.25 32.44 26.84
C THR A 251 56.13 33.24 26.17
N THR A 252 55.26 32.59 25.40
CA THR A 252 54.15 33.19 24.63
C THR A 252 52.83 32.49 24.96
N ALA A 253 51.71 33.00 24.45
CA ALA A 253 50.46 32.24 24.50
C ALA A 253 50.45 31.18 23.38
N THR A 254 49.71 30.10 23.61
CA THR A 254 49.70 28.86 22.79
C THR A 254 49.31 29.10 21.32
N ASP A 255 50.01 28.43 20.39
CA ASP A 255 49.66 28.38 18.96
C ASP A 255 48.86 27.11 18.62
N GLY A 256 47.61 27.07 19.10
CA GLY A 256 46.79 25.86 19.11
C GLY A 256 46.16 25.47 17.77
N TYR A 257 46.13 24.17 17.47
CA TYR A 257 45.27 23.57 16.43
C TYR A 257 44.78 22.18 16.85
N VAL A 258 43.72 21.69 16.19
CA VAL A 258 43.10 20.40 16.54
C VAL A 258 43.17 19.43 15.36
N LYS A 259 43.58 18.20 15.65
CA LYS A 259 43.44 17.04 14.77
C LYS A 259 42.31 16.16 15.26
N VAL A 260 41.40 15.79 14.35
CA VAL A 260 40.29 14.88 14.62
C VAL A 260 40.52 13.61 13.82
N PHE A 261 40.50 12.45 14.48
CA PHE A 261 40.83 11.16 13.89
C PHE A 261 39.60 10.24 13.79
N ARG A 262 39.56 9.48 12.71
CA ARG A 262 38.67 8.34 12.48
C ARG A 262 39.50 7.17 11.96
N GLY A 263 39.87 6.27 12.86
CA GLY A 263 40.87 5.24 12.54
C GLY A 263 42.20 5.90 12.16
N GLU A 264 42.70 5.62 10.96
CA GLU A 264 43.96 6.17 10.45
C GLU A 264 43.78 7.52 9.73
N THR A 265 42.55 7.89 9.36
CA THR A 265 42.28 9.17 8.67
C THR A 265 42.14 10.30 9.69
N PHE A 266 42.69 11.48 9.39
CA PHE A 266 42.55 12.66 10.23
C PHE A 266 42.21 13.94 9.45
N TRP A 267 41.58 14.88 10.15
CA TRP A 267 41.27 16.23 9.68
C TRP A 267 41.93 17.24 10.62
N ARG A 268 42.49 18.31 10.06
CA ARG A 268 43.25 19.32 10.81
C ARG A 268 42.57 20.68 10.69
N SER A 269 42.34 21.36 11.81
CA SER A 269 41.91 22.75 11.81
C SER A 269 43.04 23.69 11.38
N ILE A 270 42.70 24.96 11.12
CA ILE A 270 43.71 26.01 11.08
C ILE A 270 44.38 26.18 12.45
N VAL A 271 45.57 26.77 12.44
CA VAL A 271 46.30 27.19 13.63
C VAL A 271 45.78 28.55 14.07
N VAL A 272 45.49 28.69 15.36
CA VAL A 272 45.13 29.97 15.99
C VAL A 272 46.31 30.38 16.87
N SER A 273 47.03 31.41 16.45
CA SER A 273 48.25 31.83 17.12
C SER A 273 48.00 32.72 18.35
N ASN A 274 48.94 32.65 19.31
CA ASN A 274 49.08 33.48 20.49
C ASN A 274 47.79 33.61 21.30
N ASN A 275 47.08 32.50 21.51
CA ASN A 275 45.77 32.50 22.15
C ASN A 275 45.52 31.24 22.99
N ASN A 276 45.48 31.41 24.32
CA ASN A 276 45.18 30.34 25.28
C ASN A 276 43.69 29.94 25.31
N ASN A 277 42.80 30.69 24.64
CA ASN A 277 41.36 30.40 24.52
C ASN A 277 40.92 30.46 23.05
N PRO A 278 41.47 29.61 22.17
CA PRO A 278 41.24 29.74 20.73
C PRO A 278 39.82 29.32 20.36
N HIS A 279 39.23 30.04 19.41
CA HIS A 279 37.98 29.68 18.76
C HIS A 279 38.28 29.15 17.36
N PHE A 280 37.96 27.88 17.12
CA PHE A 280 38.27 27.21 15.85
C PHE A 280 37.12 27.31 14.85
N GLY A 281 35.88 27.09 15.30
CA GLY A 281 34.70 27.04 14.41
C GLY A 281 34.82 26.02 13.27
N TYR A 282 35.60 24.96 13.45
CA TYR A 282 35.96 24.02 12.39
C TYR A 282 34.94 22.88 12.30
N VAL A 283 34.29 22.76 11.14
CA VAL A 283 33.24 21.76 10.88
C VAL A 283 33.78 20.66 9.99
N ILE A 284 33.58 19.41 10.41
CA ILE A 284 33.97 18.20 9.69
C ILE A 284 32.71 17.38 9.46
N ASP A 285 32.36 17.16 8.20
CA ASP A 285 31.27 16.26 7.81
C ASP A 285 31.86 14.93 7.35
N TRP A 286 31.63 13.88 8.13
CA TRP A 286 32.09 12.52 7.79
C TRP A 286 31.23 11.82 6.75
N GLY A 287 30.16 12.48 6.30
CA GLY A 287 29.14 11.88 5.46
C GLY A 287 28.46 10.74 6.20
N ASN A 288 28.04 9.72 5.44
CA ASN A 288 27.39 8.55 5.99
C ASN A 288 28.42 7.56 6.53
N VAL A 289 28.31 7.22 7.81
CA VAL A 289 29.16 6.26 8.51
C VAL A 289 28.31 5.19 9.20
N ASN A 290 28.86 3.98 9.36
CA ASN A 290 28.23 2.94 10.15
C ASN A 290 28.74 3.00 11.60
N LEU A 291 27.89 3.44 12.53
CA LEU A 291 28.21 3.58 13.95
C LEU A 291 28.56 2.26 14.64
N LEU A 292 28.12 1.12 14.10
CA LEU A 292 28.47 -0.21 14.64
C LEU A 292 29.91 -0.61 14.32
N MET A 293 30.54 0.05 13.34
CA MET A 293 31.93 -0.17 12.93
C MET A 293 32.87 0.93 13.43
N VAL A 294 32.32 2.06 13.89
CA VAL A 294 33.10 3.19 14.39
C VAL A 294 33.37 2.98 15.88
N ASN A 295 34.61 2.61 16.20
CA ASN A 295 34.95 2.19 17.56
C ASN A 295 35.24 3.35 18.52
N LYS A 296 35.75 4.51 18.04
CA LYS A 296 36.03 5.73 18.85
C LYS A 296 36.46 6.91 17.95
N VAL A 297 36.06 8.13 18.31
CA VAL A 297 36.59 9.38 17.73
C VAL A 297 37.70 9.89 18.65
N ARG A 298 38.87 10.23 18.09
CA ARG A 298 40.00 10.78 18.87
C ARG A 298 40.26 12.22 18.46
N PHE A 299 40.37 13.09 19.47
CA PHE A 299 40.76 14.49 19.31
C PHE A 299 42.17 14.67 19.88
N GLU A 300 43.03 15.35 19.14
CA GLU A 300 44.34 15.76 19.62
C GLU A 300 44.48 17.27 19.45
N VAL A 301 44.82 17.97 20.53
CA VAL A 301 45.13 19.39 20.51
C VAL A 301 46.65 19.53 20.50
N TRP A 302 47.15 20.30 19.53
CA TRP A 302 48.57 20.46 19.27
C TRP A 302 48.96 21.92 19.33
N ASP A 303 50.17 22.18 19.80
CA ASP A 303 50.87 23.45 19.62
C ASP A 303 51.69 23.37 18.32
N GLN A 304 51.79 24.48 17.58
CA GLN A 304 52.51 24.55 16.32
C GLN A 304 54.02 24.36 16.50
N ASP A 305 54.58 24.82 17.63
CA ASP A 305 56.02 24.90 17.86
C ASP A 305 56.58 23.76 18.74
N ILE A 306 55.73 22.98 19.41
CA ILE A 306 56.15 21.86 20.28
C ILE A 306 55.75 20.50 19.68
N LEU A 307 56.75 19.74 19.22
CA LEU A 307 56.63 18.40 18.65
C LEU A 307 56.66 17.28 19.71
N THR A 308 55.74 17.25 20.68
CA THR A 308 55.60 16.07 21.58
C THR A 308 54.16 15.53 21.62
N PRO A 309 53.92 14.25 21.26
CA PRO A 309 52.60 13.63 21.33
C PRO A 309 52.24 13.23 22.77
N GLY A 310 51.16 13.79 23.31
CA GLY A 310 50.51 13.30 24.52
C GLY A 310 49.25 12.51 24.17
N VAL A 311 49.29 11.18 24.28
CA VAL A 311 48.11 10.32 24.10
C VAL A 311 47.57 9.94 25.49
N LYS A 312 46.34 10.35 25.81
CA LYS A 312 45.50 9.73 26.84
C LYS A 312 44.06 9.60 26.35
N GLN A 313 43.49 8.43 26.58
CA GLN A 313 42.21 8.00 26.06
C GLN A 313 41.09 8.24 27.07
N ASP A 314 39.95 8.70 26.54
CA ASP A 314 38.64 8.89 27.16
C ASP A 314 38.50 10.08 28.14
N MET A 315 37.69 11.07 27.72
CA MET A 315 37.41 12.41 28.29
C MET A 315 38.60 13.38 28.28
N CYS A 316 38.59 14.34 27.35
CA CYS A 316 39.67 15.32 27.15
C CYS A 316 39.77 16.36 28.28
N PHE A 317 40.24 15.96 29.46
CA PHE A 317 41.00 16.84 30.33
C PHE A 317 42.42 16.89 29.76
N LEU A 318 42.71 17.96 29.03
CA LEU A 318 44.08 18.28 28.66
C LEU A 318 44.87 18.51 29.96
N ASN A 319 46.19 18.31 29.95
CA ASN A 319 47.02 18.65 31.12
C ASN A 319 46.80 20.12 31.54
N HIS A 320 46.54 20.98 30.56
CA HIS A 320 46.09 22.35 30.74
C HIS A 320 44.91 22.65 29.81
N GLY A 321 43.78 23.02 30.41
CA GLY A 321 42.61 23.49 29.67
C GLY A 321 41.59 22.42 29.27
N GLN A 322 40.62 22.84 28.45
CA GLN A 322 39.50 22.03 28.00
C GLN A 322 39.19 22.30 26.53
N LEU A 323 38.84 21.25 25.79
CA LEU A 323 38.35 21.33 24.41
C LEU A 323 36.82 21.22 24.38
N PHE A 324 36.16 22.15 23.70
CA PHE A 324 34.71 22.15 23.49
C PHE A 324 34.41 21.78 22.04
N PHE A 325 33.66 20.69 21.86
CA PHE A 325 33.21 20.22 20.55
C PHE A 325 31.75 19.78 20.62
N LYS A 326 31.09 19.77 19.46
CA LYS A 326 29.73 19.28 19.28
C LYS A 326 29.72 18.13 18.29
N LEU A 327 29.00 17.07 18.63
CA LEU A 327 28.77 15.91 17.76
C LEU A 327 27.29 15.87 17.37
N ASP A 328 26.99 16.13 16.10
CA ASP A 328 25.65 16.00 15.55
C ASP A 328 25.56 14.66 14.79
N VAL A 329 24.80 13.72 15.34
CA VAL A 329 24.56 12.39 14.73
C VAL A 329 23.12 12.31 14.26
N VAL A 330 22.92 12.16 12.95
CA VAL A 330 21.60 12.02 12.34
C VAL A 330 21.49 10.63 11.73
N CYS A 331 20.68 9.76 12.31
CA CYS A 331 20.44 8.42 11.76
C CYS A 331 19.88 8.50 10.33
N ALA A 332 20.21 7.51 9.50
CA ALA A 332 19.59 7.36 8.19
C ALA A 332 18.06 7.19 8.33
N PRO A 333 17.28 7.50 7.28
CA PRO A 333 15.83 7.34 7.30
C PRO A 333 15.40 5.98 7.82
N SER A 334 14.35 5.95 8.65
CA SER A 334 13.82 4.74 9.30
C SER A 334 14.74 4.01 10.28
N LEU A 335 15.86 4.63 10.69
CA LEU A 335 16.71 4.14 11.79
C LEU A 335 16.58 5.04 13.03
N GLY A 336 16.77 4.44 14.20
CA GLY A 336 16.73 5.10 15.49
C GLY A 336 17.56 4.38 16.55
N GLY A 337 17.44 4.83 17.79
CA GLY A 337 18.29 4.35 18.90
C GLY A 337 19.67 5.01 18.91
N ASN A 338 20.42 4.79 19.99
CA ASN A 338 21.71 5.44 20.22
C ASN A 338 22.77 5.09 19.17
N SER A 339 22.68 3.89 18.60
CA SER A 339 23.58 3.37 17.57
C SER A 339 22.97 3.39 16.17
N CYS A 340 21.79 4.01 15.97
CA CYS A 340 21.05 3.96 14.71
C CYS A 340 20.79 2.52 14.21
N SER A 341 20.66 1.56 15.12
CA SER A 341 20.44 0.14 14.81
C SER A 341 18.97 -0.26 14.78
N ASP A 342 18.13 0.52 15.45
CA ASP A 342 16.75 0.15 15.71
C ASP A 342 15.87 0.62 14.57
N TYR A 343 14.93 -0.21 14.15
CA TYR A 343 13.95 0.23 13.15
C TYR A 343 13.05 1.29 13.77
N LYS A 344 12.96 2.43 13.08
CA LYS A 344 12.05 3.52 13.42
C LYS A 344 11.05 3.68 12.29
N ALA A 345 9.79 3.35 12.54
CA ALA A 345 8.75 3.61 11.56
C ALA A 345 8.69 5.12 11.23
N SER A 346 8.35 5.43 9.98
CA SER A 346 8.11 6.80 9.52
C SER A 346 6.61 7.01 9.30
N PRO A 347 5.78 7.09 10.36
CA PRO A 347 4.34 7.29 10.22
C PRO A 347 4.03 8.71 9.72
N MET A 348 2.81 8.90 9.23
CA MET A 348 2.27 10.25 8.99
C MET A 348 2.20 11.02 10.32
N SER A 349 2.36 12.35 10.27
CA SER A 349 2.11 13.19 11.46
C SER A 349 0.68 13.02 11.96
N LYS A 350 0.48 12.93 13.28
CA LYS A 350 -0.85 12.85 13.90
C LYS A 350 -1.77 14.01 13.50
N THR A 351 -1.22 15.20 13.26
CA THR A 351 -2.00 16.36 12.80
C THR A 351 -2.56 16.18 11.39
N LEU A 352 -1.90 15.39 10.55
CA LEU A 352 -2.31 15.10 9.17
C LEU A 352 -3.19 13.84 9.09
N GLU A 353 -3.16 12.97 10.09
CA GLU A 353 -3.91 11.71 10.13
C GLU A 353 -5.43 11.91 9.93
N GLY A 354 -6.01 12.97 10.51
CA GLY A 354 -7.44 13.29 10.32
C GLY A 354 -7.79 13.83 8.93
N TRP A 355 -6.81 14.42 8.24
CA TRP A 355 -6.99 15.03 6.93
C TRP A 355 -6.86 14.03 5.78
N PHE A 356 -6.02 13.00 5.97
CA PHE A 356 -5.72 12.02 4.94
C PHE A 356 -6.57 10.75 5.10
N ARG A 357 -6.79 10.05 3.99
CA ARG A 357 -7.42 8.72 3.97
C ARG A 357 -6.41 7.63 3.61
N SER A 358 -5.38 7.99 2.86
CA SER A 358 -4.18 7.18 2.65
C SER A 358 -2.93 8.02 2.90
N ARG A 359 -1.76 7.40 3.01
CA ARG A 359 -0.49 8.10 3.27
C ARG A 359 -0.23 9.30 2.34
N HIS A 360 -0.77 9.26 1.13
CA HIS A 360 -0.51 10.27 0.10
C HIS A 360 -1.78 10.89 -0.49
N ALA A 361 -2.98 10.54 0.00
CA ALA A 361 -4.22 11.06 -0.56
C ALA A 361 -5.21 11.49 0.53
N HIS A 362 -5.85 12.64 0.28
CA HIS A 362 -6.90 13.21 1.12
C HIS A 362 -8.17 13.44 0.28
N PRO A 363 -9.35 13.66 0.90
CA PRO A 363 -10.56 13.97 0.14
C PRO A 363 -10.40 15.19 -0.77
N VAL A 364 -11.06 15.21 -1.92
CA VAL A 364 -11.01 16.36 -2.84
C VAL A 364 -11.38 17.66 -2.10
N PRO A 365 -10.54 18.72 -2.16
CA PRO A 365 -10.85 20.02 -1.59
C PRO A 365 -12.19 20.58 -2.07
N LYS A 366 -12.96 21.18 -1.15
CA LYS A 366 -14.27 21.79 -1.46
C LYS A 366 -14.20 22.83 -2.58
N ALA A 367 -13.12 23.61 -2.65
CA ALA A 367 -12.92 24.62 -3.69
C ALA A 367 -12.84 23.99 -5.10
N LEU A 368 -12.15 22.85 -5.24
CA LEU A 368 -12.07 22.12 -6.51
C LEU A 368 -13.40 21.48 -6.88
N LEU A 369 -14.11 20.92 -5.89
CA LEU A 369 -15.46 20.37 -6.11
C LEU A 369 -16.43 21.45 -6.65
N GLN A 370 -16.36 22.67 -6.11
CA GLN A 370 -17.15 23.81 -6.59
C GLN A 370 -16.78 24.22 -8.01
N GLU A 371 -15.48 24.26 -8.34
CA GLU A 371 -15.00 24.51 -9.72
C GLU A 371 -15.53 23.46 -10.70
N TRP A 372 -15.63 22.20 -10.28
CA TRP A 372 -16.20 21.12 -11.07
C TRP A 372 -17.73 21.08 -11.10
N GLY A 373 -18.40 22.06 -10.48
CA GLY A 373 -19.87 22.18 -10.47
C GLY A 373 -20.58 21.26 -9.49
N VAL A 374 -19.88 20.69 -8.49
CA VAL A 374 -20.46 19.83 -7.46
C VAL A 374 -21.11 20.69 -6.37
N PHE A 375 -22.44 20.67 -6.29
CA PHE A 375 -23.20 21.39 -5.28
C PHE A 375 -23.19 20.66 -3.95
N MET A 376 -22.38 21.13 -3.00
CA MET A 376 -22.30 20.61 -1.64
C MET A 376 -23.47 21.14 -0.79
N ASN A 377 -24.21 20.26 -0.11
CA ASN A 377 -25.15 20.68 0.92
C ASN A 377 -24.38 21.35 2.07
N VAL A 378 -24.51 22.67 2.19
CA VAL A 378 -23.92 23.45 3.29
C VAL A 378 -24.77 23.21 4.55
N SER A 379 -24.56 22.09 5.22
CA SER A 379 -25.12 21.83 6.54
C SER A 379 -24.05 21.28 7.48
N ASN A 380 -23.50 22.19 8.30
CA ASN A 380 -22.64 22.01 9.49
C ASN A 380 -21.25 21.37 9.28
N SER A 381 -20.14 21.82 9.86
CA SER A 381 -19.83 22.91 10.79
C SER A 381 -18.30 23.09 10.82
N ASN A 382 -17.84 24.34 10.92
CA ASN A 382 -16.58 24.77 11.54
C ASN A 382 -15.41 23.77 11.61
N GLN A 383 -14.58 23.75 10.57
CA GLN A 383 -13.15 23.52 10.74
C GLN A 383 -12.40 24.60 9.95
N THR A 384 -12.47 25.80 10.51
CA THR A 384 -11.54 26.92 10.31
C THR A 384 -10.10 26.41 10.38
N ARG A 385 -9.31 26.54 9.30
CA ARG A 385 -8.49 27.73 9.00
C ARG A 385 -7.55 28.08 10.17
N VAL A 386 -6.41 27.38 10.23
CA VAL A 386 -5.08 27.90 10.60
C VAL A 386 -4.05 27.15 9.75
#